data_AF-A0A413RVR9-F1
#
_entry.id   AF-A0A413RVR9-F1
#
_cell.length_a   1.000
_cell.length_b   1.000
_cell.length_c   1.000
_cell.angle_alpha   90.00
_cell.angle_beta   90.00
_cell.angle_gamma   90.00
#
_symmetry.space_group_name_H-M   'P 1'
#
loop_
_entity.id
_entity.type
_entity.pdbx_description
1 polymer ?
#
loop_
_entity_poly.entity_id
_entity_poly.type
_entity_poly.pdbx_seq_one_letter_code
_entity_poly.pdbx_strand_id
1 'polypeptide(L)'
;MFRKMSEALTFQLVKNKILDIESYEVWAYSIEIILLNGSILLGCLLISLMLGEITHMLSFVLFFIPLRMLVGGYHCRKSETCFFCTLLVYGASTLSIQLYETEIMEEAIWILAVISILIILIWSPLVNPNHLLEDYQIRRNKNIIYVMVVIDVALYGIFCKTNIAMAHSEMMFIILVALTLLAGVMKNKRIGKNEFKRELYKKLLPIQKYVKKLENDFIKQNLKNKTDEQVKNEWTEELEKIKAKAVKNQNFQELQHDEKIDSKFIK
;
A
#
# COMPACT_ATOMS: atom_id res chain seq x y z
N MET A 1 -0.72 -20.25 2.73
CA MET A 1 -0.94 -20.36 4.18
C MET A 1 -1.83 -19.23 4.62
N PHE A 2 -1.34 -17.98 4.68
CA PHE A 2 -2.11 -16.83 5.15
C PHE A 2 -3.47 -16.68 4.46
N ARG A 3 -3.53 -16.76 3.12
CA ARG A 3 -4.80 -16.74 2.39
C ARG A 3 -5.78 -17.82 2.85
N LYS A 4 -5.34 -19.08 2.92
CA LYS A 4 -6.19 -20.20 3.34
C LYS A 4 -6.68 -20.03 4.80
N MET A 5 -5.80 -19.55 5.68
CA MET A 5 -6.17 -19.26 7.07
C MET A 5 -7.20 -18.12 7.14
N SER A 6 -6.99 -17.05 6.36
CA SER A 6 -7.92 -15.92 6.31
C SER A 6 -9.29 -16.32 5.79
N GLU A 7 -9.36 -17.18 4.76
CA GLU A 7 -10.61 -17.69 4.20
C GLU A 7 -11.32 -18.59 5.22
N ALA A 8 -10.60 -19.47 5.91
CA ALA A 8 -11.17 -20.32 6.95
C ALA A 8 -11.74 -19.51 8.13
N LEU A 9 -11.01 -18.49 8.60
CA LEU A 9 -11.48 -17.60 9.67
C LEU A 9 -12.69 -16.78 9.22
N THR A 10 -12.63 -16.18 8.04
CA THR A 10 -13.74 -15.38 7.50
C THR A 10 -14.98 -16.24 7.30
N PHE A 11 -14.81 -17.48 6.81
CA PHE A 11 -15.90 -18.43 6.68
C PHE A 11 -16.55 -18.77 8.02
N GLN A 12 -15.77 -18.97 9.08
CA GLN A 12 -16.31 -19.18 10.42
C GLN A 12 -17.10 -17.95 10.92
N LEU A 13 -16.59 -16.74 10.69
CA LEU A 13 -17.27 -15.49 11.08
C LEU A 13 -18.61 -15.32 10.34
N VAL A 14 -18.66 -15.61 9.03
CA VAL A 14 -19.90 -15.57 8.25
C VAL A 14 -20.86 -16.68 8.68
N LYS A 15 -20.36 -17.90 8.90
CA LYS A 15 -21.17 -19.02 9.39
C LYS A 15 -21.85 -18.70 10.72
N ASN A 16 -21.16 -17.97 11.59
CA ASN A 16 -21.67 -17.54 12.88
C ASN A 16 -22.54 -16.26 12.81
N LYS A 17 -22.85 -15.77 11.60
CA LYS A 17 -23.62 -14.53 11.36
C LYS A 17 -23.02 -13.28 12.01
N ILE A 18 -21.70 -13.26 12.21
CA ILE A 18 -20.96 -12.09 12.69
C ILE A 18 -20.68 -11.13 11.52
N LEU A 19 -20.44 -11.68 10.33
CA LEU A 19 -20.17 -10.95 9.10
C LEU A 19 -21.16 -11.33 8.01
N ASP A 20 -21.53 -10.36 7.17
CA ASP A 20 -22.33 -10.61 5.97
C ASP A 20 -21.49 -11.22 4.85
N ILE A 21 -22.09 -12.14 4.10
CA ILE A 21 -21.45 -12.82 2.97
C ILE A 21 -20.97 -11.84 1.89
N GLU A 22 -21.67 -10.70 1.73
CA GLU A 22 -21.30 -9.64 0.79
C GLU A 22 -19.94 -9.01 1.12
N SER A 23 -19.56 -9.03 2.39
CA SER A 23 -18.30 -8.46 2.89
C SER A 23 -17.15 -9.48 2.93
N TYR A 24 -17.41 -10.75 2.57
CA TYR A 24 -16.48 -11.87 2.74
C TYR A 24 -15.12 -11.61 2.10
N GLU A 25 -15.06 -11.14 0.84
CA GLU A 25 -13.79 -10.95 0.15
C GLU A 25 -12.92 -9.86 0.80
N VAL A 26 -13.54 -8.77 1.25
CA VAL A 26 -12.87 -7.65 1.92
C VAL A 26 -12.30 -8.11 3.25
N TRP A 27 -13.10 -8.82 4.06
CA TRP A 27 -12.64 -9.33 5.35
C TRP A 27 -11.57 -10.41 5.23
N ALA A 28 -11.70 -11.33 4.27
CA ALA A 28 -10.67 -12.33 4.02
C ALA A 28 -9.35 -11.67 3.64
N TYR A 29 -9.37 -10.64 2.78
CA TYR A 29 -8.16 -9.89 2.45
C TYR A 29 -7.57 -9.13 3.65
N SER A 30 -8.40 -8.44 4.43
CA SER A 30 -7.96 -7.71 5.62
C SER A 30 -7.35 -8.63 6.68
N ILE A 31 -7.99 -9.77 6.96
CA ILE A 31 -7.48 -10.78 7.88
C ILE A 31 -6.17 -11.37 7.36
N GLU A 32 -6.04 -11.61 6.04
CA GLU A 32 -4.77 -12.06 5.45
C GLU A 32 -3.63 -11.06 5.74
N ILE A 33 -3.87 -9.75 5.55
CA ILE A 33 -2.87 -8.71 5.82
C ILE A 33 -2.52 -8.66 7.30
N ILE A 34 -3.52 -8.72 8.20
CA ILE A 34 -3.29 -8.69 9.65
C ILE A 34 -2.44 -9.89 10.08
N LEU A 35 -2.78 -11.10 9.62
CA LEU A 35 -2.02 -12.30 9.93
C LEU A 35 -0.58 -12.21 9.41
N LEU A 36 -0.41 -11.74 8.17
CA LEU A 36 0.91 -11.57 7.56
C LEU A 36 1.77 -10.58 8.34
N ASN A 37 1.30 -9.35 8.51
CA ASN A 37 2.07 -8.29 9.18
C ASN A 37 2.27 -8.58 10.66
N GLY A 38 1.27 -9.15 11.34
CA GLY A 38 1.39 -9.56 12.74
C GLY A 38 2.44 -10.65 12.92
N SER A 39 2.48 -11.63 12.01
CA SER A 39 3.50 -12.69 12.03
C SER A 39 4.89 -12.14 11.72
N ILE A 40 5.02 -11.19 10.77
CA ILE A 40 6.30 -10.49 10.51
C ILE A 40 6.78 -9.78 11.77
N LEU A 41 5.91 -8.99 12.41
CA LEU A 41 6.28 -8.22 13.59
C LEU A 41 6.72 -9.13 14.74
N LEU A 42 5.98 -10.24 14.96
CA LEU A 42 6.34 -11.24 15.96
C LEU A 42 7.67 -11.92 15.62
N GLY A 43 7.91 -12.28 14.36
CA GLY A 43 9.17 -12.88 13.93
C GLY A 43 10.36 -11.94 14.09
N CYS A 44 10.23 -10.67 13.71
CA CYS A 44 11.27 -9.65 13.92
C CYS A 44 11.56 -9.45 15.42
N LEU A 45 10.51 -9.41 16.26
CA LEU A 45 10.68 -9.31 17.71
C LEU A 45 11.46 -10.49 18.28
N LEU A 46 11.13 -11.72 17.87
CA LEU A 46 11.84 -12.92 18.32
C LEU A 46 13.31 -12.89 17.88
N ILE A 47 13.60 -12.50 16.64
CA ILE A 47 14.98 -12.35 16.14
C ILE A 47 15.75 -11.33 17.00
N SER A 48 15.16 -10.16 17.27
CA SER A 48 15.80 -9.15 18.11
C SER A 48 16.01 -9.58 19.56
N LEU A 49 15.06 -10.32 20.15
CA LEU A 49 15.25 -10.90 21.49
C LEU A 49 16.37 -11.94 21.51
N MET A 50 16.46 -12.78 20.49
CA MET A 50 17.52 -13.80 20.38
C MET A 50 18.91 -13.18 20.17
N LEU A 51 19.01 -12.09 19.41
CA LEU A 51 20.27 -11.40 19.11
C LEU A 51 20.62 -10.29 20.11
N GLY A 52 19.72 -9.95 21.04
CA GLY A 52 19.91 -8.88 22.03
C GLY A 52 19.69 -7.45 21.50
N GLU A 53 19.22 -7.29 20.26
CA GLU A 53 19.13 -6.01 19.55
C GLU A 53 17.71 -5.44 19.54
N ILE A 54 17.23 -5.00 20.71
CA ILE A 54 15.89 -4.41 20.86
C ILE A 54 15.78 -3.00 20.28
N THR A 55 16.88 -2.24 20.27
CA THR A 55 16.97 -0.92 19.63
C THR A 55 16.71 -1.01 18.12
N HIS A 56 17.15 -2.09 17.47
CA HIS A 56 16.87 -2.36 16.06
C HIS A 56 15.38 -2.63 15.80
N MET A 57 14.74 -3.43 16.66
CA MET A 57 13.29 -3.67 16.58
C MET A 57 12.49 -2.39 16.76
N LEU A 58 12.87 -1.55 17.72
CA LEU A 58 12.22 -0.25 17.91
C LEU A 58 12.39 0.63 16.66
N SER A 59 13.60 0.66 16.10
CA SER A 59 13.90 1.40 14.87
C SER A 59 13.09 0.88 13.67
N PHE A 60 12.85 -0.43 13.58
CA PHE A 60 12.00 -1.02 12.53
C PHE A 60 10.56 -0.52 12.63
N VAL A 61 10.02 -0.47 13.84
CA VAL A 61 8.66 0.02 14.08
C VAL A 61 8.55 1.52 13.84
N LEU A 62 9.58 2.30 14.20
CA LEU A 62 9.57 3.77 14.09
C LEU A 62 9.86 4.28 12.66
N PHE A 63 10.84 3.69 11.97
CA PHE A 63 11.32 4.22 10.69
C PHE A 63 10.85 3.36 9.52
N PHE A 64 11.07 2.05 9.57
CA PHE A 64 10.76 1.18 8.43
C PHE A 64 9.26 1.10 8.16
N ILE A 65 8.45 0.72 9.16
CA ILE A 65 7.01 0.49 8.96
C ILE A 65 6.30 1.75 8.46
N PRO A 66 6.41 2.93 9.11
CA PRO A 66 5.66 4.12 8.71
C PRO A 66 6.07 4.62 7.33
N LEU A 67 7.39 4.65 7.05
CA LEU A 67 7.88 5.08 5.76
C LEU A 67 7.47 4.10 4.65
N ARG A 68 7.56 2.80 4.89
CA ARG A 68 7.17 1.75 3.93
C ARG A 68 5.67 1.74 3.62
N MET A 69 4.82 2.12 4.59
CA MET A 69 3.37 2.25 4.39
C MET A 69 3.04 3.38 3.41
N LEU A 70 3.75 4.50 3.48
CA LEU A 70 3.50 5.67 2.62
C LEU A 70 4.19 5.56 1.27
N VAL A 71 5.46 5.15 1.27
CA VAL A 71 6.31 5.05 0.07
C VAL A 71 5.83 3.91 -0.84
N GLY A 72 5.32 2.83 -0.25
CA GLY A 72 5.03 1.60 -0.98
C GLY A 72 6.31 0.81 -1.28
N GLY A 73 6.23 -0.12 -2.22
CA GLY A 73 7.36 -0.95 -2.63
C GLY A 73 6.93 -2.30 -3.19
N TYR A 74 7.90 -3.19 -3.38
CA TYR A 74 7.65 -4.52 -3.93
C TYR A 74 6.81 -5.37 -2.98
N HIS A 75 5.74 -5.97 -3.53
CA HIS A 75 4.98 -7.03 -2.88
C HIS A 75 5.11 -8.31 -3.70
N CYS A 76 5.51 -9.38 -3.02
CA CYS A 76 5.57 -10.73 -3.59
C CYS A 76 4.19 -11.18 -4.03
N ARG A 77 4.13 -12.09 -5.03
CA ARG A 77 2.87 -12.68 -5.48
C ARG A 77 2.19 -13.53 -4.40
N LYS A 78 2.98 -14.13 -3.51
CA LYS A 78 2.51 -14.95 -2.38
C LYS A 78 2.89 -14.25 -1.08
N SER A 79 1.94 -14.18 -0.15
CA SER A 79 2.13 -13.60 1.19
C SER A 79 3.25 -14.29 1.97
N GLU A 80 3.40 -15.60 1.84
CA GLU A 80 4.46 -16.36 2.53
C GLU A 80 5.86 -16.04 2.04
N THR A 81 6.02 -15.82 0.73
CA THR A 81 7.31 -15.37 0.20
C THR A 81 7.65 -13.99 0.74
N CYS A 82 6.66 -13.10 0.90
CA CYS A 82 6.88 -11.81 1.55
C CYS A 82 7.34 -11.98 3.00
N PHE A 83 6.66 -12.85 3.77
CA PHE A 83 6.99 -13.16 5.15
C PHE A 83 8.46 -13.59 5.31
N PHE A 84 8.89 -14.64 4.59
CA PHE A 84 10.25 -15.15 4.71
C PHE A 84 11.30 -14.17 4.19
N CYS A 85 11.02 -13.46 3.08
CA CYS A 85 11.94 -12.43 2.58
C CYS A 85 12.12 -11.29 3.60
N THR A 86 11.04 -10.82 4.23
CA THR A 86 11.12 -9.76 5.23
C THR A 86 11.90 -10.21 6.46
N LEU A 87 11.65 -11.43 6.99
CA LEU A 87 12.42 -11.95 8.12
C LEU A 87 13.90 -12.15 7.80
N LEU A 88 14.22 -12.64 6.61
CA LEU A 88 15.60 -12.82 6.18
C LEU A 88 16.33 -11.47 6.10
N VAL A 89 15.72 -10.48 5.44
CA VAL A 89 16.31 -9.15 5.29
C VAL A 89 16.46 -8.45 6.64
N TYR A 90 15.45 -8.56 7.52
CA TYR A 90 15.51 -8.02 8.88
C TYR A 90 16.59 -8.71 9.73
N GLY A 91 16.69 -10.03 9.66
CA GLY A 91 17.74 -10.77 10.37
C GLY A 91 19.14 -10.35 9.89
N ALA A 92 19.32 -10.19 8.58
CA ALA A 92 20.57 -9.70 8.00
C ALA A 92 20.90 -8.26 8.45
N SER A 93 19.90 -7.37 8.52
CA SER A 93 20.12 -6.00 9.02
C SER A 93 20.36 -5.94 10.54
N THR A 94 19.85 -6.91 11.29
CA THR A 94 20.14 -7.02 12.73
C THR A 94 21.59 -7.48 12.93
N LEU A 95 22.03 -8.49 12.17
CA LEU A 95 23.42 -8.97 12.22
C LEU A 95 24.42 -7.91 11.77
N SER A 96 24.04 -7.01 10.85
CA SER A 96 24.95 -5.96 10.40
C SER A 96 25.32 -4.96 11.50
N ILE A 97 24.48 -4.79 12.54
CA ILE A 97 24.83 -3.98 13.72
C ILE A 97 26.03 -4.58 14.45
N GLN A 98 26.05 -5.90 14.61
CA GLN A 98 27.11 -6.60 15.34
C GLN A 98 28.44 -6.62 14.57
N LEU A 99 28.39 -6.43 13.25
CA LEU A 99 29.56 -6.40 12.36
C LEU A 99 30.03 -4.96 12.06
N TYR A 100 29.37 -3.96 12.63
CA TYR A 100 29.66 -2.55 12.38
C TYR A 100 30.90 -2.10 13.19
N GLU A 101 32.09 -2.35 12.63
CA GLU A 101 33.36 -2.04 13.32
C GLU A 101 34.35 -1.18 12.51
N THR A 102 34.05 -0.81 11.25
CA THR A 102 35.03 -0.11 10.39
C THR A 102 34.55 1.24 9.86
N GLU A 103 35.43 2.26 9.91
CA GLU A 103 35.15 3.62 9.41
C GLU A 103 34.81 3.65 7.91
N ILE A 104 35.41 2.76 7.10
CA ILE A 104 35.13 2.66 5.66
C ILE A 104 33.68 2.21 5.40
N MET A 105 33.13 1.35 6.27
CA MET A 105 31.73 0.92 6.14
C MET A 105 30.77 2.06 6.48
N GLU A 106 31.13 2.95 7.41
CA GLU A 106 30.31 4.11 7.79
C GLU A 106 30.10 5.09 6.63
N GLU A 107 31.17 5.51 5.96
CA GLU A 107 31.09 6.44 4.82
C GLU A 107 30.24 5.86 3.67
N ALA A 108 30.44 4.58 3.35
CA ALA A 108 29.70 3.90 2.28
C ALA A 108 28.20 3.80 2.57
N ILE A 109 27.83 3.47 3.82
CA ILE A 109 26.43 3.37 4.23
C ILE A 109 25.78 4.77 4.22
N TRP A 110 26.50 5.81 4.63
CA TRP A 110 26.01 7.19 4.58
C TRP A 110 25.73 7.66 3.15
N ILE A 111 26.65 7.41 2.22
CA ILE A 111 26.45 7.70 0.79
C ILE A 111 25.21 6.96 0.26
N LEU A 112 25.07 5.67 0.60
CA LEU A 112 23.95 4.86 0.17
C LEU A 112 22.61 5.36 0.75
N ALA A 113 22.61 5.88 1.97
CA ALA A 113 21.44 6.47 2.60
C ALA A 113 21.00 7.76 1.91
N VAL A 114 21.93 8.65 1.56
CA VAL A 114 21.64 9.85 0.78
C VAL A 114 21.04 9.49 -0.58
N ILE A 115 21.62 8.52 -1.28
CA ILE A 115 21.07 8.00 -2.54
C ILE A 115 19.66 7.44 -2.32
N SER A 116 19.44 6.72 -1.21
CA SER A 116 18.15 6.13 -0.86
C SER A 116 17.07 7.18 -0.62
N ILE A 117 17.40 8.30 0.03
CA ILE A 117 16.51 9.46 0.16
C ILE A 117 16.12 9.99 -1.22
N LEU A 118 17.09 10.21 -2.12
CA LEU A 118 16.80 10.71 -3.48
C LEU A 118 15.87 9.76 -4.24
N ILE A 119 16.12 8.45 -4.17
CA ILE A 119 15.26 7.41 -4.77
C ILE A 119 13.82 7.55 -4.23
N ILE A 120 13.66 7.66 -2.91
CA ILE A 120 12.35 7.80 -2.27
C ILE A 120 11.64 9.07 -2.74
N LEU A 121 12.31 10.22 -2.76
CA LEU A 121 11.67 11.49 -3.16
C LEU A 121 11.25 11.52 -4.64
N ILE A 122 11.96 10.80 -5.52
CA ILE A 122 11.67 10.75 -6.96
C ILE A 122 10.54 9.77 -7.29
N TRP A 123 10.55 8.57 -6.70
CA TRP A 123 9.66 7.48 -7.13
C TRP A 123 8.49 7.18 -6.19
N SER A 124 8.40 7.84 -5.03
CA SER A 124 7.27 7.69 -4.13
C SER A 124 6.11 8.67 -4.42
N PRO A 125 4.87 8.31 -4.03
CA PRO A 125 4.44 7.00 -3.55
C PRO A 125 4.26 6.00 -4.72
N LEU A 126 4.66 4.75 -4.51
CA LEU A 126 4.47 3.69 -5.50
C LEU A 126 3.05 3.13 -5.44
N VAL A 127 2.25 3.41 -6.48
CA VAL A 127 0.88 2.89 -6.59
C VAL A 127 0.89 1.40 -6.93
N ASN A 128 0.12 0.61 -6.18
CA ASN A 128 -0.02 -0.83 -6.33
C ASN A 128 -1.36 -1.16 -7.03
N PRO A 129 -1.42 -2.07 -8.01
CA PRO A 129 -2.69 -2.45 -8.65
C PRO A 129 -3.64 -3.22 -7.71
N ASN A 130 -3.16 -3.66 -6.55
CA ASN A 130 -3.99 -4.21 -5.48
C ASN A 130 -4.55 -3.15 -4.52
N HIS A 131 -3.98 -1.94 -4.53
CA HIS A 131 -4.40 -0.84 -3.67
C HIS A 131 -4.27 0.46 -4.46
N LEU A 132 -5.36 0.81 -5.14
CA LEU A 132 -5.43 2.01 -5.94
C LEU A 132 -5.58 3.21 -5.02
N LEU A 133 -4.66 4.15 -5.17
CA LEU A 133 -4.73 5.42 -4.50
C LEU A 133 -5.37 6.43 -5.44
N GLU A 134 -6.23 7.27 -4.89
CA GLU A 134 -6.76 8.43 -5.60
C GLU A 134 -5.72 9.55 -5.69
N ASP A 135 -5.87 10.45 -6.66
CA ASP A 135 -4.90 11.54 -6.90
C ASP A 135 -4.70 12.44 -5.67
N TYR A 136 -5.77 12.69 -4.90
CA TYR A 136 -5.67 13.45 -3.66
C TYR A 136 -4.84 12.71 -2.60
N GLN A 137 -4.98 11.38 -2.50
CA GLN A 137 -4.23 10.54 -1.57
C GLN A 137 -2.77 10.46 -1.98
N ILE A 138 -2.48 10.36 -3.27
CA ILE A 138 -1.12 10.40 -3.82
C ILE A 138 -0.44 11.72 -3.42
N ARG A 139 -1.12 12.86 -3.65
CA ARG A 139 -0.58 14.18 -3.31
C ARG A 139 -0.37 14.35 -1.80
N ARG A 140 -1.35 13.95 -1.00
CA ARG A 140 -1.26 13.96 0.47
C ARG A 140 -0.09 13.11 0.96
N ASN A 141 0.00 11.85 0.52
CA ASN A 141 1.05 10.94 0.94
C ASN A 141 2.43 11.45 0.52
N LYS A 142 2.56 12.06 -0.66
CA LYS A 142 3.81 12.69 -1.08
C LYS A 142 4.26 13.80 -0.12
N ASN A 143 3.34 14.66 0.31
CA ASN A 143 3.64 15.70 1.30
C ASN A 143 4.04 15.09 2.66
N ILE A 144 3.33 14.05 3.11
CA ILE A 144 3.66 13.36 4.36
C ILE A 144 5.06 12.72 4.28
N ILE A 145 5.41 12.11 3.14
CA ILE A 145 6.75 11.53 2.91
C ILE A 145 7.83 12.60 3.00
N TYR A 146 7.64 13.78 2.39
CA TYR A 146 8.61 14.87 2.51
C TYR A 146 8.81 15.29 3.96
N VAL A 147 7.73 15.47 4.72
CA VAL A 147 7.79 15.84 6.14
C VAL A 147 8.49 14.74 6.95
N MET A 148 8.16 13.47 6.70
CA MET A 148 8.80 12.35 7.39
C MET A 148 10.29 12.26 7.11
N VAL A 149 10.72 12.41 5.86
CA VAL A 149 12.17 12.41 5.52
C VAL A 149 12.90 13.53 6.24
N VAL A 150 12.31 14.72 6.38
CA VAL A 150 12.91 15.82 7.15
C VAL A 150 13.01 15.47 8.64
N ILE A 151 11.98 14.83 9.20
CA ILE A 151 11.98 14.37 10.59
C ILE A 151 13.04 13.29 10.80
N ASP A 152 13.13 12.29 9.93
CA ASP A 152 14.13 11.22 9.98
C ASP A 152 15.55 11.83 9.95
N VAL A 153 15.85 12.73 9.01
CA VAL A 153 17.17 13.40 8.96
C VAL A 153 17.48 14.17 10.26
N ALA A 154 16.50 14.82 10.87
CA ALA A 154 16.68 15.51 12.15
C ALA A 154 16.93 14.53 13.31
N LEU A 155 16.17 13.43 13.35
CA LEU A 155 16.30 12.37 14.34
C LEU A 155 17.65 11.64 14.22
N TYR A 156 18.09 11.33 13.02
CA TYR A 156 19.42 10.78 12.74
C TYR A 156 20.52 11.65 13.37
N GLY A 157 20.48 12.97 13.17
CA GLY A 157 21.46 13.89 13.77
C GLY A 157 21.48 13.88 15.31
N ILE A 158 20.34 13.60 15.94
CA ILE A 158 20.23 13.41 17.39
C ILE A 158 20.78 12.05 17.80
N PHE A 159 20.46 10.98 17.07
CA PHE A 159 20.90 9.61 17.38
C PHE A 159 22.40 9.42 17.18
N CYS A 160 23.03 10.08 16.21
CA CYS A 160 24.49 10.09 16.08
C CYS A 160 25.21 10.51 17.39
N LYS A 161 24.58 11.34 18.23
CA LYS A 161 25.14 11.80 19.50
C LYS A 161 24.69 10.98 20.72
N THR A 162 23.51 10.37 20.63
CA THR A 162 22.83 9.77 21.81
C THR A 162 22.79 8.25 21.75
N ASN A 163 22.63 7.66 20.57
CA ASN A 163 22.49 6.22 20.36
C ASN A 163 22.90 5.82 18.93
N ILE A 164 24.18 5.45 18.76
CA ILE A 164 24.76 5.09 17.46
C ILE A 164 24.05 3.87 16.84
N ALA A 165 23.65 2.88 17.65
CA ALA A 165 22.92 1.71 17.16
C ALA A 165 21.57 2.07 16.53
N MET A 166 20.88 3.07 17.09
CA MET A 166 19.63 3.60 16.54
C MET A 166 19.88 4.38 15.24
N ALA A 167 20.91 5.23 15.18
CA ALA A 167 21.29 5.95 13.97
C ALA A 167 21.65 5.00 12.81
N HIS A 168 22.42 3.95 13.11
CA HIS A 168 22.76 2.91 12.13
C HIS A 168 21.51 2.14 11.65
N SER A 169 20.61 1.78 12.59
CA SER A 169 19.37 1.07 12.25
C SER A 169 18.45 1.89 11.36
N GLU A 170 18.26 3.18 11.68
CA GLU A 170 17.50 4.12 10.87
C GLU A 170 18.06 4.19 9.43
N MET A 171 19.38 4.32 9.31
CA MET A 171 20.07 4.37 8.02
C MET A 171 19.91 3.07 7.22
N MET A 172 19.98 1.91 7.88
CA MET A 172 19.70 0.63 7.23
C MET A 172 18.26 0.54 6.73
N PHE A 173 17.29 1.01 7.52
CA PHE A 173 15.88 0.93 7.15
C PHE A 173 15.52 1.87 5.99
N ILE A 174 16.09 3.07 5.92
CA ILE A 174 15.85 3.95 4.76
C ILE A 174 16.41 3.33 3.47
N ILE A 175 17.56 2.67 3.55
CA ILE A 175 18.15 1.93 2.43
C ILE A 175 17.24 0.77 2.02
N LEU A 176 16.77 -0.03 2.97
CA LEU A 176 15.87 -1.15 2.69
C LEU A 176 14.55 -0.68 2.07
N VAL A 177 13.97 0.42 2.54
CA VAL A 177 12.78 1.03 1.93
C VAL A 177 13.05 1.39 0.48
N ALA A 178 14.15 2.11 0.19
CA ALA A 178 14.52 2.49 -1.16
C ALA A 178 14.76 1.27 -2.08
N LEU A 179 15.40 0.21 -1.59
CA LEU A 179 15.59 -1.04 -2.34
C LEU A 179 14.25 -1.72 -2.66
N THR A 180 13.33 -1.79 -1.69
CA THR A 180 12.00 -2.37 -1.95
C THR A 180 11.17 -1.50 -2.91
N LEU A 181 11.32 -0.18 -2.84
CA LEU A 181 10.71 0.76 -3.79
C LEU A 181 11.22 0.51 -5.21
N LEU A 182 12.54 0.46 -5.39
CA LEU A 182 13.18 0.18 -6.68
C LEU A 182 12.73 -1.16 -7.26
N ALA A 183 12.73 -2.23 -6.45
CA ALA A 183 12.24 -3.53 -6.88
C ALA A 183 10.76 -3.46 -7.34
N GLY A 184 9.94 -2.65 -6.67
CA GLY A 184 8.56 -2.38 -7.04
C GLY A 184 8.44 -1.63 -8.37
N VAL A 185 9.24 -0.56 -8.55
CA VAL A 185 9.31 0.20 -9.81
C VAL A 185 9.76 -0.68 -10.97
N MET A 186 10.78 -1.51 -10.76
CA MET A 186 11.27 -2.46 -11.78
C MET A 186 10.21 -3.49 -12.16
N LYS A 187 9.46 -4.02 -11.17
CA LYS A 187 8.33 -4.92 -11.42
C LYS A 187 7.26 -4.24 -12.29
N ASN A 188 6.88 -3.01 -11.94
CA ASN A 188 5.88 -2.24 -12.69
C ASN A 188 6.35 -1.93 -14.12
N LYS A 189 7.64 -1.65 -14.33
CA LYS A 189 8.24 -1.47 -15.66
C LYS A 189 8.22 -2.77 -16.48
N ARG A 190 8.55 -3.93 -15.88
CA ARG A 190 8.58 -5.24 -16.57
C ARG A 190 7.21 -5.73 -17.01
N ILE A 191 6.19 -5.55 -16.17
CA ILE A 191 4.80 -5.88 -16.52
C ILE A 191 4.32 -4.97 -17.68
N GLY A 192 4.97 -3.82 -17.90
CA GLY A 192 4.61 -2.91 -18.99
C GLY A 192 3.29 -2.20 -18.71
N LYS A 193 3.18 -0.95 -19.17
CA LYS A 193 2.02 -0.10 -18.91
C LYS A 193 0.70 -0.72 -19.40
N ASN A 194 0.75 -1.54 -20.44
CA ASN A 194 -0.43 -2.17 -21.05
C ASN A 194 -0.94 -3.38 -20.28
N GLU A 195 -0.06 -4.24 -19.76
CA GLU A 195 -0.48 -5.39 -18.94
C GLU A 195 -0.94 -4.93 -17.55
N PHE A 196 -0.28 -3.92 -16.98
CA PHE A 196 -0.73 -3.27 -15.75
C PHE A 196 -2.14 -2.68 -15.90
N LYS A 197 -2.39 -1.93 -16.98
CA LYS A 197 -3.72 -1.43 -17.33
C LYS A 197 -4.71 -2.58 -17.54
N ARG A 198 -4.29 -3.71 -18.11
CA ARG A 198 -5.14 -4.89 -18.32
C ARG A 198 -5.51 -5.58 -17.01
N GLU A 199 -4.58 -5.73 -16.07
CA GLU A 199 -4.88 -6.28 -14.74
C GLU A 199 -5.81 -5.35 -13.95
N LEU A 200 -5.55 -4.04 -14.01
CA LEU A 200 -6.43 -3.02 -13.46
C LEU A 200 -7.84 -3.10 -14.06
N TYR A 201 -7.93 -3.14 -15.38
CA TYR A 201 -9.20 -3.25 -16.10
C TYR A 201 -9.94 -4.54 -15.75
N LYS A 202 -9.26 -5.69 -15.67
CA LYS A 202 -9.87 -6.96 -15.24
C LYS A 202 -10.49 -6.87 -13.84
N LYS A 203 -9.87 -6.15 -12.91
CA LYS A 203 -10.40 -5.96 -11.55
C LYS A 203 -11.59 -5.01 -11.51
N LEU A 204 -11.58 -3.97 -12.35
CA LEU A 204 -12.68 -3.01 -12.45
C LEU A 204 -13.84 -3.53 -13.32
N LEU A 205 -13.60 -4.55 -14.16
CA LEU A 205 -14.57 -5.09 -15.11
C LEU A 205 -15.91 -5.52 -14.48
N PRO A 206 -15.97 -6.18 -13.30
CA PRO A 206 -17.23 -6.52 -12.66
C PRO A 206 -18.06 -5.28 -12.32
N ILE A 207 -17.41 -4.24 -11.80
CA ILE A 207 -18.04 -2.95 -11.47
C ILE A 207 -18.53 -2.28 -12.75
N GLN A 208 -17.70 -2.22 -13.79
CA GLN A 208 -18.09 -1.63 -15.08
C GLN A 208 -19.27 -2.37 -15.72
N LYS A 209 -19.29 -3.72 -15.67
CA LYS A 209 -20.42 -4.52 -16.16
C LYS A 209 -21.69 -4.27 -15.35
N TYR A 210 -21.57 -4.11 -14.04
CA TYR A 210 -22.69 -3.79 -13.16
C TYR A 210 -23.27 -2.41 -13.47
N VAL A 211 -22.43 -1.39 -13.58
CA VAL A 211 -22.85 -0.02 -13.96
C VAL A 211 -23.51 -0.02 -15.34
N LYS A 212 -22.94 -0.72 -16.33
CA LYS A 212 -23.53 -0.83 -17.67
C LYS A 212 -24.86 -1.59 -17.68
N LYS A 213 -25.04 -2.56 -16.79
CA LYS A 213 -26.32 -3.24 -16.62
C LYS A 213 -27.38 -2.27 -16.07
N LEU A 214 -27.03 -1.49 -15.04
CA LEU A 214 -27.92 -0.46 -14.49
C LEU A 214 -28.30 0.59 -15.55
N GLU A 215 -27.33 1.03 -16.35
CA GLU A 215 -27.55 1.96 -17.47
C GLU A 215 -28.56 1.38 -18.48
N ASN A 216 -28.36 0.14 -18.93
CA ASN A 216 -29.26 -0.51 -19.87
C ASN A 216 -30.67 -0.71 -19.30
N ASP A 217 -30.78 -1.07 -18.02
CA ASP A 217 -32.06 -1.26 -17.34
C ASP A 217 -32.81 0.09 -17.22
N PHE A 218 -32.10 1.19 -16.92
CA PHE A 218 -32.63 2.54 -16.88
C PHE A 218 -33.10 3.02 -18.27
N ILE A 219 -32.24 2.87 -19.29
CA ILE A 219 -32.54 3.22 -20.68
C ILE A 219 -33.79 2.47 -21.16
N LYS A 220 -33.89 1.16 -20.90
CA LYS A 220 -35.03 0.34 -21.32
C LYS A 220 -36.36 0.79 -20.68
N GLN A 221 -36.32 1.31 -19.45
CA GLN A 221 -37.50 1.81 -18.76
C GLN A 221 -37.94 3.20 -19.29
N ASN A 222 -36.98 4.04 -19.67
CA ASN A 222 -37.23 5.46 -20.00
C ASN A 222 -37.28 5.80 -21.50
N LEU A 223 -36.86 4.89 -22.38
CA LEU A 223 -36.86 5.09 -23.85
C LEU A 223 -38.25 5.20 -24.49
N LYS A 224 -39.32 4.79 -23.79
CA LYS A 224 -40.66 4.77 -24.40
C LYS A 224 -41.19 6.16 -24.79
N ASN A 225 -40.68 7.25 -24.19
CA ASN A 225 -41.25 8.60 -24.35
C ASN A 225 -40.21 9.75 -24.46
N LYS A 226 -38.91 9.46 -24.66
CA LYS A 226 -37.82 10.47 -24.60
C LYS A 226 -36.77 10.27 -25.69
N THR A 227 -36.05 11.33 -26.05
CA THR A 227 -34.92 11.25 -26.98
C THR A 227 -33.68 10.67 -26.30
N ASP A 228 -32.77 10.06 -27.07
CA ASP A 228 -31.54 9.44 -26.53
C ASP A 228 -30.68 10.40 -25.69
N GLU A 229 -30.67 11.68 -26.05
CA GLU A 229 -29.91 12.72 -25.35
C GLU A 229 -30.54 13.07 -23.98
N GLN A 230 -31.87 13.09 -23.89
CA GLN A 230 -32.58 13.27 -22.62
C GLN A 230 -32.34 12.09 -21.67
N VAL A 231 -32.39 10.87 -22.20
CA VAL A 231 -32.17 9.65 -21.39
C VAL A 231 -30.73 9.59 -20.86
N LYS A 232 -29.74 10.04 -21.64
CA LYS A 232 -28.33 10.11 -21.19
C LYS A 232 -28.12 11.12 -20.06
N ASN A 233 -28.71 12.30 -20.16
CA ASN A 233 -28.59 13.32 -19.11
C ASN A 233 -29.24 12.84 -17.80
N GLU A 234 -30.44 12.24 -17.89
CA GLU A 234 -31.12 11.66 -16.72
C GLU A 234 -30.36 10.47 -16.11
N TRP A 235 -29.75 9.63 -16.95
CA TRP A 235 -28.87 8.56 -16.46
C TRP A 235 -27.67 9.13 -15.68
N THR A 236 -27.11 10.24 -16.14
CA THR A 236 -25.97 10.89 -15.46
C THR A 236 -26.38 11.36 -14.06
N GLU A 237 -27.54 12.04 -13.95
CA GLU A 237 -28.09 12.45 -12.65
C GLU A 237 -28.42 11.26 -11.75
N GLU A 238 -29.01 10.20 -12.31
CA GLU A 238 -29.39 9.01 -11.53
C GLU A 238 -28.17 8.23 -11.06
N LEU A 239 -27.12 8.16 -11.88
CA LEU A 239 -25.84 7.59 -11.50
C LEU A 239 -25.21 8.37 -10.35
N GLU A 240 -25.27 9.71 -10.36
CA GLU A 240 -24.83 10.53 -9.22
C GLU A 240 -25.65 10.26 -7.95
N LYS A 241 -26.96 10.07 -8.06
CA LYS A 241 -27.78 9.67 -6.89
C LYS A 241 -27.41 8.28 -6.37
N ILE A 242 -27.13 7.32 -7.26
CA ILE A 242 -26.68 5.97 -6.89
C ILE A 242 -25.32 6.07 -6.19
N LYS A 243 -24.38 6.87 -6.72
CA LYS A 243 -23.09 7.14 -6.08
C LYS A 243 -23.27 7.79 -4.71
N ALA A 244 -24.04 8.86 -4.61
CA ALA A 244 -24.31 9.56 -3.35
C ALA A 244 -24.96 8.65 -2.31
N LYS A 245 -25.92 7.79 -2.73
CA LYS A 245 -26.54 6.79 -1.86
C LYS A 245 -25.55 5.71 -1.42
N ALA A 246 -24.67 5.25 -2.31
CA ALA A 246 -23.61 4.30 -1.97
C ALA A 246 -22.62 4.91 -0.98
N VAL A 247 -22.20 6.15 -1.21
CA VAL A 247 -21.32 6.94 -0.33
C VAL A 247 -21.95 7.08 1.06
N LYS A 248 -23.24 7.43 1.12
CA LYS A 248 -24.00 7.60 2.36
C LYS A 248 -24.27 6.29 3.11
N ASN A 249 -24.55 5.21 2.38
CA ASN A 249 -24.78 3.87 2.96
C ASN A 249 -23.49 3.21 3.46
N GLN A 250 -22.33 3.61 2.91
CA GLN A 250 -21.02 3.05 3.27
C GLN A 250 -20.14 4.03 4.06
N ASN A 251 -20.68 5.19 4.50
CA ASN A 251 -19.94 6.24 5.23
C ASN A 251 -18.66 6.73 4.52
N PHE A 252 -18.63 6.74 3.18
CA PHE A 252 -17.52 7.35 2.45
C PHE A 252 -17.63 8.89 2.48
N GLN A 253 -16.48 9.59 2.49
CA GLN A 253 -16.48 11.04 2.30
C GLN A 253 -16.64 11.37 0.81
N GLU A 254 -17.59 12.25 0.49
CA GLU A 254 -17.78 12.81 -0.85
C GLU A 254 -16.52 13.56 -1.31
N LEU A 255 -16.01 13.23 -2.49
CA LEU A 255 -14.90 13.95 -3.12
C LEU A 255 -15.42 15.24 -3.73
N GLN A 256 -14.83 16.36 -3.33
CA GLN A 256 -15.40 17.69 -3.61
C GLN A 256 -15.36 18.16 -5.08
N HIS A 257 -14.83 17.42 -6.06
CA HIS A 257 -14.92 17.84 -7.48
C HIS A 257 -14.56 16.74 -8.51
N ASP A 258 -15.38 16.68 -9.58
CA ASP A 258 -15.24 15.77 -10.73
C ASP A 258 -14.09 16.11 -11.70
N GLU A 259 -13.51 17.32 -11.61
CA GLU A 259 -12.48 17.82 -12.56
C GLU A 259 -11.13 17.06 -12.53
N LYS A 260 -10.99 16.04 -11.68
CA LYS A 260 -9.76 15.23 -11.57
C LYS A 260 -9.83 13.86 -12.24
N ILE A 261 -10.98 13.47 -12.81
CA ILE A 261 -11.03 12.27 -13.65
C ILE A 261 -10.42 12.65 -15.00
N ASP A 262 -9.11 12.39 -15.16
CA ASP A 262 -8.39 12.53 -16.44
C ASP A 262 -9.26 11.95 -17.56
N SER A 263 -9.62 12.79 -18.53
CA SER A 263 -10.49 12.47 -19.68
C SER A 263 -9.98 11.29 -20.52
N LYS A 264 -8.79 10.77 -20.21
CA LYS A 264 -8.28 9.48 -20.65
C LYS A 264 -8.99 8.24 -20.10
N PHE A 265 -9.78 8.32 -19.04
CA PHE A 265 -10.47 7.15 -18.46
C PHE A 265 -11.92 6.98 -18.95
N ILE A 266 -12.47 7.98 -19.63
CA ILE A 266 -13.79 7.90 -20.27
C ILE A 266 -13.58 7.55 -21.75
N LYS A 267 -13.49 6.25 -22.03
CA LYS A 267 -13.86 5.65 -23.33
C LYS A 267 -14.47 4.28 -23.10
#